data_AF-A0A812RMK3-F1
#
_entry.id   AF-A0A812RMK3-F1
#
_cell.length_a   1.000
_cell.length_b   1.000
_cell.length_c   1.000
_cell.angle_alpha   90.00
_cell.angle_beta   90.00
_cell.angle_gamma   90.00
#
_symmetry.space_group_name_H-M   'P 1'
#
loop_
_entity.id
_entity.type
_entity.pdbx_description
1 polymer ?
#
loop_
_entity_poly.entity_id
_entity_poly.type
_entity_poly.pdbx_seq_one_letter_code
_entity_poly.pdbx_strand_id
1 'polypeptide(L)'
;MPIAPRCLLVSILIGVLRGSGALIDERWTVIFGHGIFLLVLVFWQRFRRLFKRPRQVFLDKLCVAQYDAGLKMQGILGMPAFLLNSHDLVVLLTPQYFRRLWCTFELATFMKEPAKRKRIRFMPLKTTAILVLVSGCWFALLIGWSTI
;
A
#
# COMPACT_ATOMS: atom_id res chain seq x y z
N MET A 1 2.39 -1.39 -13.18
CA MET A 1 3.32 -1.19 -12.04
C MET A 1 4.58 -2.04 -12.25
N PRO A 2 5.54 -1.65 -13.10
CA PRO A 2 6.76 -2.45 -13.34
C PRO A 2 8.01 -1.90 -12.63
N ILE A 3 7.85 -1.05 -11.60
CA ILE A 3 8.97 -0.35 -10.94
C ILE A 3 9.43 -1.13 -9.69
N ALA A 4 8.48 -1.73 -8.96
CA ALA A 4 8.76 -2.52 -7.76
C ALA A 4 9.79 -3.66 -7.95
N PRO A 5 9.73 -4.50 -9.01
CA PRO A 5 10.69 -5.59 -9.15
C PRO A 5 12.11 -5.10 -9.47
N ARG A 6 12.24 -3.95 -10.16
CA ARG A 6 13.55 -3.36 -10.50
C ARG A 6 14.24 -2.78 -9.27
N CYS A 7 13.51 -2.05 -8.42
CA CYS A 7 14.05 -1.56 -7.16
C CYS A 7 14.47 -2.69 -6.21
N LEU A 8 13.70 -3.79 -6.21
CA LEU A 8 13.99 -4.96 -5.38
C LEU A 8 15.23 -5.70 -5.85
N LEU A 9 15.40 -5.90 -7.17
CA LEU A 9 16.63 -6.44 -7.77
C LEU A 9 17.87 -5.59 -7.45
N VAL A 10 17.77 -4.27 -7.59
CA VAL A 10 18.88 -3.36 -7.26
C VAL A 10 19.22 -3.43 -5.77
N SER A 11 18.21 -3.50 -4.90
CA SER A 11 18.44 -3.63 -3.45
C SER A 11 19.11 -4.96 -3.08
N ILE A 12 18.70 -6.07 -3.69
CA ILE A 12 19.34 -7.38 -3.51
C ILE A 12 20.78 -7.35 -4.01
N LEU A 13 21.03 -6.82 -5.22
CA LEU A 13 22.35 -6.74 -5.81
C LEU A 13 23.31 -5.91 -4.95
N ILE A 14 22.87 -4.75 -4.47
CA ILE A 14 23.67 -3.90 -3.56
C ILE A 14 23.94 -4.64 -2.25
N GLY A 15 22.94 -5.36 -1.70
CA GLY A 15 23.13 -6.19 -0.50
C GLY A 15 24.18 -7.29 -0.68
N VAL A 16 24.15 -7.99 -1.81
CA VAL A 16 25.13 -9.06 -2.14
C VAL A 16 26.53 -8.48 -2.35
N LEU A 17 26.66 -7.37 -3.08
CA LEU A 17 27.93 -6.70 -3.34
C LEU A 17 28.58 -6.13 -2.06
N ARG A 18 27.76 -5.69 -1.10
CA ARG A 18 28.23 -5.32 0.25
C ARG A 18 28.67 -6.54 1.04
N GLY A 19 27.88 -7.62 1.03
CA GLY A 19 28.22 -8.88 1.69
C GLY A 19 29.48 -9.55 1.16
N SER A 20 29.83 -9.35 -0.12
CA SER A 20 31.07 -9.86 -0.72
C SER A 20 32.29 -8.96 -0.49
N GLY A 21 32.17 -7.87 0.27
CA GLY A 21 33.28 -6.93 0.54
C GLY A 21 33.75 -6.14 -0.68
N ALA A 22 33.00 -6.15 -1.79
CA ALA A 22 33.36 -5.45 -3.03
C ALA A 22 33.06 -3.95 -2.98
N LEU A 23 32.25 -3.51 -2.01
CA LEU A 23 31.91 -2.12 -1.74
C LEU A 23 32.47 -1.70 -0.38
N ILE A 24 33.00 -0.48 -0.31
CA ILE A 24 33.44 0.16 0.93
C ILE A 24 32.21 0.32 1.83
N ASP A 25 32.18 -0.41 2.94
CA ASP A 25 31.01 -0.50 3.82
C ASP A 25 31.13 0.52 4.96
N GLU A 26 30.90 1.79 4.63
CA GLU A 26 30.83 2.85 5.64
C GLU A 26 29.48 2.79 6.35
N ARG A 27 29.49 2.60 7.68
CA ARG A 27 28.28 2.49 8.54
C ARG A 27 27.25 3.60 8.32
N TRP A 28 27.74 4.81 8.04
CA TRP A 28 26.93 5.98 7.73
C TRP A 28 26.02 5.75 6.51
N THR A 29 26.46 5.00 5.51
CA THR A 29 25.67 4.74 4.30
C THR A 29 24.48 3.81 4.56
N VAL A 30 24.62 2.87 5.50
CA VAL A 30 23.53 1.95 5.91
C VAL A 30 22.48 2.72 6.71
N ILE A 31 22.91 3.51 7.70
CA ILE A 31 22.02 4.33 8.54
C ILE A 31 21.28 5.36 7.69
N PHE A 32 21.99 6.09 6.84
CA PHE A 32 21.40 7.10 5.96
C PHE A 32 20.42 6.48 4.96
N GLY A 33 20.78 5.35 4.34
CA GLY A 33 19.91 4.62 3.43
C GLY A 33 18.61 4.15 4.09
N HIS A 34 18.70 3.56 5.29
CA HIS A 34 17.52 3.15 6.05
C HIS A 34 16.67 4.35 6.50
N GLY A 35 17.29 5.44 6.94
CA GLY A 35 16.60 6.68 7.30
C GLY A 35 15.80 7.23 6.14
N ILE A 36 16.40 7.33 4.95
CA ILE A 36 15.71 7.75 3.72
C ILE A 36 14.57 6.79 3.39
N PHE A 37 14.80 5.48 3.46
CA PHE A 37 13.75 4.50 3.20
C PHE A 37 12.52 4.70 4.09
N LEU A 38 12.71 4.88 5.40
CA LEU A 38 11.61 5.12 6.34
C LEU A 38 10.90 6.46 6.08
N LEU A 39 11.67 7.53 5.81
CA LEU A 39 11.12 8.82 5.44
C LEU A 39 10.25 8.72 4.18
N VAL A 40 10.75 8.04 3.15
CA VAL A 40 9.98 7.79 1.93
C VAL A 40 8.76 6.94 2.25
N LEU A 41 8.89 5.83 2.99
CA LEU A 41 7.76 4.94 3.30
C LEU A 41 6.61 5.66 4.01
N VAL A 42 6.91 6.52 4.99
CA VAL A 42 5.90 7.27 5.77
C VAL A 42 5.36 8.47 5.00
N PHE A 43 6.24 9.22 4.32
CA PHE A 43 5.88 10.50 3.72
C PHE A 43 5.66 10.46 2.20
N TRP A 44 5.73 9.28 1.56
CA TRP A 44 5.55 9.13 0.11
C TRP A 44 4.25 9.76 -0.40
N GLN A 45 3.17 9.65 0.36
CA GLN A 45 1.88 10.24 -0.02
C GLN A 45 1.92 11.78 -0.04
N ARG A 46 2.76 12.41 0.81
CA ARG A 46 2.98 13.87 0.80
C ARG A 46 3.90 14.27 -0.34
N PHE A 47 5.02 13.57 -0.53
CA PHE A 47 5.94 13.82 -1.65
C PHE A 47 5.23 13.69 -3.00
N ARG A 48 4.38 12.66 -3.17
CA ARG A 48 3.59 12.50 -4.39
C ARG A 48 2.71 13.71 -4.69
N ARG A 49 2.15 14.39 -3.67
CA ARG A 49 1.29 15.57 -3.88
C ARG A 49 2.04 16.73 -4.53
N LEU A 50 3.35 16.82 -4.34
CA LEU A 50 4.18 17.86 -4.98
C LEU A 50 4.34 17.63 -6.49
N PHE A 51 4.36 16.36 -6.93
CA PHE A 51 4.67 16.00 -8.32
C PHE A 51 3.46 15.52 -9.13
N LYS A 52 2.36 15.11 -8.48
CA LYS A 52 1.19 14.52 -9.14
C LYS A 52 -0.11 14.98 -8.49
N ARG A 53 -1.14 15.12 -9.32
CA ARG A 53 -2.52 15.40 -8.84
C ARG A 53 -2.98 14.33 -7.84
N PRO A 54 -3.73 14.72 -6.80
CA PRO A 54 -4.26 13.78 -5.83
C PRO A 54 -5.19 12.78 -6.52
N ARG A 55 -5.11 11.51 -6.11
CA ARG A 55 -6.09 10.51 -6.58
C ARG A 55 -7.38 10.75 -5.80
N GLN A 56 -8.49 10.92 -6.53
CA GLN A 56 -9.80 10.89 -5.91
C GLN A 56 -10.10 9.46 -5.47
N VAL A 57 -10.48 9.30 -4.20
CA VAL A 57 -10.78 8.01 -3.59
C VAL A 57 -12.10 8.16 -2.87
N PHE A 58 -13.01 7.24 -3.12
CA PHE A 58 -14.23 7.09 -2.33
C PHE A 58 -13.91 6.15 -1.17
N LEU A 59 -14.18 6.60 0.06
CA LEU A 59 -14.05 5.79 1.27
C LEU A 59 -15.37 5.83 2.02
N ASP A 60 -16.04 4.68 2.09
CA ASP A 60 -17.36 4.49 2.69
C ASP A 60 -17.56 5.26 4.01
N LYS A 61 -16.62 5.10 4.94
CA LYS A 61 -16.67 5.65 6.30
C LYS A 61 -16.58 7.18 6.32
N LEU A 62 -15.98 7.79 5.30
CA LEU A 62 -15.86 9.25 5.17
C LEU A 62 -16.95 9.86 4.30
N CYS A 63 -17.43 9.11 3.30
CA CYS A 63 -18.38 9.61 2.31
C CYS A 63 -19.84 9.35 2.67
N VAL A 64 -20.13 8.40 3.57
CA VAL A 64 -21.48 8.11 4.06
C VAL A 64 -21.61 8.61 5.49
N ALA A 65 -22.65 9.42 5.75
CA ALA A 65 -22.96 9.91 7.09
C ALA A 65 -23.18 8.73 8.05
N GLN A 66 -22.45 8.72 9.17
CA GLN A 66 -22.54 7.61 10.14
C GLN A 66 -23.59 7.86 11.23
N TYR A 67 -23.86 9.12 11.54
CA TYR A 67 -24.68 9.54 12.69
C TYR A 67 -26.09 10.00 12.30
N ASP A 68 -26.29 10.46 11.07
CA ASP A 68 -27.60 10.88 10.57
C ASP A 68 -28.22 9.74 9.77
N ALA A 69 -29.33 9.17 10.25
CA ALA A 69 -29.99 8.04 9.63
C ALA A 69 -30.56 8.35 8.24
N GLY A 70 -31.06 9.57 8.02
CA GLY A 70 -31.63 10.00 6.74
C GLY A 70 -30.54 10.16 5.68
N LEU A 71 -29.48 10.89 6.00
CA LEU A 71 -28.33 11.07 5.11
C LEU A 71 -27.57 9.77 4.88
N LYS A 72 -27.51 8.89 5.88
CA LYS A 72 -26.93 7.55 5.73
C LYS A 72 -27.68 6.74 4.68
N MET A 73 -29.01 6.72 4.75
CA MET A 73 -29.84 6.00 3.78
C MET A 73 -29.61 6.54 2.36
N GLN A 74 -29.61 7.86 2.19
CA GLN A 74 -29.32 8.49 0.90
C GLN A 74 -27.93 8.13 0.37
N GLY A 75 -26.91 8.12 1.24
CA GLY A 75 -25.56 7.71 0.88
C GLY A 75 -25.46 6.23 0.46
N ILE A 76 -26.16 5.34 1.15
CA ILE A 76 -26.23 3.91 0.81
C ILE A 76 -26.89 3.70 -0.56
N LEU A 77 -27.99 4.41 -0.84
CA LEU A 77 -28.70 4.33 -2.12
C LEU A 77 -27.85 4.83 -3.30
N GLY A 78 -27.01 5.85 -3.09
CA GLY A 78 -26.09 6.37 -4.11
C GLY A 78 -24.83 5.51 -4.34
N MET A 79 -24.50 4.62 -3.40
CA MET A 79 -23.24 3.88 -3.42
C MET A 79 -23.01 3.00 -4.66
N PRO A 80 -24.00 2.27 -5.20
CA PRO A 80 -23.81 1.48 -6.42
C PRO A 80 -23.37 2.33 -7.62
N ALA A 81 -23.88 3.56 -7.73
CA ALA A 81 -23.50 4.47 -8.80
C ALA A 81 -22.01 4.86 -8.71
N PHE A 82 -21.48 5.09 -7.50
CA PHE A 82 -20.05 5.34 -7.31
C PHE A 82 -19.19 4.14 -7.67
N LEU A 83 -19.58 2.93 -7.25
CA LEU A 83 -18.87 1.69 -7.57
C LEU A 83 -18.87 1.42 -9.07
N LEU A 84 -19.99 1.64 -9.75
CA LEU A 84 -20.11 1.39 -11.18
C LEU A 84 -19.32 2.37 -12.05
N ASN A 85 -19.12 3.61 -11.57
CA ASN A 85 -18.33 4.65 -12.24
C ASN A 85 -16.85 4.68 -11.83
N SER A 86 -16.45 3.89 -10.83
CA SER A 86 -15.05 3.81 -10.39
C SER A 86 -14.20 2.98 -11.35
N HIS A 87 -12.95 3.42 -11.60
CA HIS A 87 -12.02 2.71 -12.47
C HIS A 87 -11.32 1.51 -11.81
N ASP A 88 -10.96 1.67 -10.54
CA ASP A 88 -10.20 0.68 -9.77
C ASP A 88 -10.89 0.47 -8.42
N LEU A 89 -11.05 -0.77 -7.97
CA LEU A 89 -11.47 -1.13 -6.61
C LEU A 89 -10.27 -1.68 -5.84
N VAL A 90 -9.94 -1.06 -4.70
CA VAL A 90 -8.86 -1.53 -3.83
C VAL A 90 -9.47 -2.26 -2.63
N VAL A 91 -9.25 -3.57 -2.58
CA VAL A 91 -9.74 -4.46 -1.52
C VAL A 91 -8.65 -4.64 -0.48
N LEU A 92 -8.89 -4.15 0.73
CA LEU A 92 -8.02 -4.38 1.89
C LEU A 92 -8.30 -5.77 2.47
N LEU A 93 -7.46 -6.74 2.08
CA LEU A 93 -7.68 -8.14 2.38
C LEU A 93 -7.38 -8.42 3.86
N THR A 94 -8.41 -8.89 4.56
CA THR A 94 -8.33 -9.51 5.89
C THR A 94 -9.04 -10.86 5.87
N PRO A 95 -8.76 -11.75 6.84
CA PRO A 95 -9.52 -13.00 7.01
C PRO A 95 -11.04 -12.79 7.20
N GLN A 96 -11.44 -11.60 7.67
CA GLN A 96 -12.84 -11.26 7.91
C GLN A 96 -13.52 -10.56 6.73
N TYR A 97 -12.79 -10.22 5.66
CA TYR A 97 -13.31 -9.38 4.57
C TYR A 97 -14.57 -9.98 3.94
N PHE A 98 -14.51 -11.25 3.54
CA PHE A 98 -15.64 -11.95 2.92
C PHE A 98 -16.75 -12.36 3.90
N ARG A 99 -16.53 -12.20 5.21
CA ARG A 99 -17.58 -12.44 6.23
C ARG A 99 -18.52 -11.24 6.39
N ARG A 100 -18.11 -10.06 5.93
CA ARG A 100 -18.91 -8.83 6.02
C ARG A 100 -19.76 -8.68 4.76
N LEU A 101 -21.07 -8.72 4.93
CA LEU A 101 -22.04 -8.58 3.83
C LEU A 101 -21.82 -7.32 2.99
N TRP A 102 -21.45 -6.22 3.64
CA TRP A 102 -21.19 -4.95 2.96
C TRP A 102 -20.02 -5.05 1.98
N CYS A 103 -18.90 -5.65 2.40
CA CYS A 103 -17.71 -5.81 1.57
C CYS A 103 -17.93 -6.75 0.37
N THR A 104 -18.77 -7.77 0.55
CA THR A 104 -19.14 -8.68 -0.56
C THR A 104 -20.13 -8.01 -1.51
N PHE A 105 -21.06 -7.20 -1.01
CA PHE A 105 -21.95 -6.36 -1.82
C PHE A 105 -21.17 -5.36 -2.69
N GLU A 106 -20.17 -4.67 -2.13
CA GLU A 106 -19.31 -3.75 -2.87
C GLU A 106 -18.59 -4.45 -4.03
N LEU A 107 -17.98 -5.61 -3.73
CA LEU A 107 -17.24 -6.40 -4.71
C LEU A 107 -18.16 -6.91 -5.83
N ALA A 108 -19.32 -7.49 -5.48
CA ALA A 108 -20.29 -7.98 -6.45
C ALA A 108 -20.83 -6.85 -7.33
N THR A 109 -21.15 -5.70 -6.75
CA THR A 109 -21.63 -4.52 -7.48
C THR A 109 -20.58 -3.99 -8.44
N PHE A 110 -19.30 -3.94 -8.03
CA PHE A 110 -18.20 -3.54 -8.90
C PHE A 110 -18.01 -4.49 -10.09
N MET A 111 -18.20 -5.80 -9.86
CA MET A 111 -18.08 -6.86 -10.87
C MET A 111 -19.29 -6.98 -11.81
N LYS A 112 -20.41 -6.32 -11.52
CA LYS A 112 -21.67 -6.44 -12.28
C LYS A 112 -21.56 -6.14 -13.77
N GLU A 113 -20.57 -5.34 -14.18
CA GLU A 113 -20.43 -4.87 -15.57
C GLU A 113 -19.11 -5.32 -16.18
N PRO A 114 -19.04 -6.54 -16.76
CA PRO A 114 -17.80 -7.13 -17.27
C PRO A 114 -17.27 -6.43 -18.53
N ALA A 115 -18.13 -5.70 -19.25
CA ALA A 115 -17.74 -4.94 -20.44
C ALA A 115 -16.82 -3.75 -20.11
N LYS A 116 -16.89 -3.22 -18.88
CA LYS A 116 -15.95 -2.19 -18.42
C LYS A 116 -14.69 -2.87 -17.92
N ARG A 117 -13.52 -2.44 -18.42
CA ARG A 117 -12.19 -2.92 -18.01
C ARG A 117 -11.83 -2.42 -16.60
N LYS A 118 -12.61 -2.85 -15.61
CA LYS A 118 -12.48 -2.52 -14.18
C LYS A 118 -11.39 -3.38 -13.56
N ARG A 119 -10.56 -2.78 -12.71
CA ARG A 119 -9.46 -3.50 -12.04
C ARG A 119 -9.73 -3.65 -10.56
N ILE A 120 -9.70 -4.88 -10.08
CA ILE A 120 -9.75 -5.19 -8.64
C ILE A 120 -8.31 -5.42 -8.17
N ARG A 121 -7.92 -4.73 -7.09
CA ARG A 121 -6.60 -4.89 -6.47
C ARG A 121 -6.76 -5.34 -5.04
N PHE A 122 -6.33 -6.56 -4.75
CA PHE A 122 -6.21 -7.05 -3.39
C PHE A 122 -4.91 -6.55 -2.76
N MET A 123 -5.02 -5.87 -1.62
CA MET A 123 -3.88 -5.46 -0.79
C MET A 123 -4.01 -6.09 0.59
N PRO A 124 -3.08 -7.00 0.98
CA PRO A 124 -3.08 -7.54 2.34
C PRO A 124 -2.80 -6.42 3.35
N LEU A 125 -3.65 -6.30 4.37
CA LEU A 125 -3.47 -5.26 5.40
C LEU A 125 -2.18 -5.43 6.21
N LYS A 126 -1.71 -6.67 6.35
CA LYS A 126 -0.46 -6.98 7.06
C LYS A 126 0.79 -6.62 6.25
N THR A 127 0.69 -6.23 4.97
CA THR A 127 1.85 -5.93 4.13
C THR A 127 2.72 -4.80 4.71
N THR A 128 2.12 -3.73 5.25
CA THR A 128 2.88 -2.64 5.84
C THR A 128 3.65 -3.09 7.08
N ALA A 129 3.02 -3.85 7.98
CA ALA A 129 3.69 -4.38 9.17
C ALA A 129 4.83 -5.33 8.80
N ILE A 130 4.61 -6.24 7.84
CA ILE A 130 5.64 -7.15 7.34
C ILE A 130 6.82 -6.36 6.74
N LEU A 131 6.56 -5.33 5.93
CA LEU A 131 7.62 -4.51 5.35
C LEU A 131 8.47 -3.80 6.40
N VAL A 132 7.84 -3.25 7.44
CA VAL A 132 8.56 -2.60 8.55
C VAL A 132 9.38 -3.61 9.34
N LEU A 133 8.81 -4.78 9.66
CA LEU A 133 9.52 -5.84 10.38
C LEU A 133 10.72 -6.36 9.58
N VAL A 134 10.54 -6.68 8.30
CA VAL A 134 11.62 -7.16 7.43
C VAL A 134 12.71 -6.10 7.29
N SER A 135 12.34 -4.83 7.11
CA SER A 135 13.30 -3.73 7.04
C SER A 135 14.08 -3.56 8.36
N GLY A 136 13.40 -3.65 9.50
CA GLY A 136 14.04 -3.59 10.82
C GLY A 136 14.98 -4.77 11.09
N CYS A 137 14.57 -6.00 10.75
CA CYS A 137 15.43 -7.18 10.86
C CYS A 137 16.69 -7.03 9.98
N TRP A 138 16.53 -6.58 8.74
CA TRP A 138 17.65 -6.35 7.83
C TRP A 138 18.64 -5.32 8.37
N PHE A 139 18.13 -4.21 8.91
CA PHE A 139 18.94 -3.18 9.54
C PHE A 139 19.74 -3.72 10.74
N ALA A 140 19.08 -4.49 11.61
CA ALA A 140 19.71 -5.09 12.79
C ALA A 140 20.81 -6.10 12.40
N LEU A 141 20.55 -6.94 11.38
CA LEU A 141 21.53 -7.89 10.87
C LEU A 141 22.77 -7.19 10.29
N LEU A 142 22.59 -6.12 9.51
CA LEU A 142 23.71 -5.38 8.93
C LEU A 142 24.56 -4.69 9.98
N ILE A 143 23.94 -4.07 10.99
CA ILE A 143 24.69 -3.46 12.09
C ILE A 143 25.43 -4.54 12.90
N GLY A 144 24.76 -5.63 13.26
CA GLY A 144 25.36 -6.71 14.04
C GLY A 144 26.53 -7.39 13.32
N TRP A 145 26.42 -7.62 12.01
CA TRP A 145 27.53 -8.14 11.21
C TRP A 145 28.72 -7.16 11.16
N SER A 146 28.46 -5.86 11.05
CA SER A 146 29.52 -4.84 11.03
C SER A 146 30.24 -4.62 12.37
N THR A 147 29.79 -5.26 13.45
CA THR A 147 30.38 -5.17 14.79
C THR A 147 31.23 -6.37 15.19
N ILE A 148 31.17 -7.47 14.43
CA ILE A 148 31.95 -8.71 14.63
C ILE A 148 33.14 -8.68 13.67
#